data_AF-A0A5R9E2M7-F1
#
_entry.id   AF-A0A5R9E2M7-F1
#
_cell.length_a   1.000
_cell.length_b   1.000
_cell.length_c   1.000
_cell.angle_alpha   90.00
_cell.angle_beta   90.00
_cell.angle_gamma   90.00
#
_symmetry.space_group_name_H-M   'P 1'
#
loop_
_entity.id
_entity.type
_entity.pdbx_description
1 polymer ?
#
loop_
_entity_poly.entity_id
_entity_poly.type
_entity_poly.pdbx_seq_one_letter_code
_entity_poly.pdbx_strand_id
1 'polypeptide(L)'
;MRSRVENDFKDPVRTLPDLWGLHDAENAYWLIEAKGGNVRKNRLTEGWEQLEEGTKVLHAYAHRRILCGASVQPQGDLFVTIDHDHHPGQPALPIKGKTAPTPSSPEDHLGESDDALLTTARTQMLTYLALRSAPTSQLRTVALPADRATRRRRADGLTTPLERDEITRGMRAAVRAESPSDDEQARRNITRAIGLDDFLTYRIPGTELRLGMSRRLFAACDQLHSEDQDIAARTPGLRAEDQRTAEEPADEEVEEQRRRTQRRVFREAQEEERELIQERLRDAYEDGAGRQWRDLLPGQAEPSLDLDDHPDLLEAATPETYLALRRDDLPHHRR
;
A
#
# COMPACT_ATOMS: atom_id res chain seq x y z
N MET A 1 16.30 -17.44 24.17
CA MET A 1 14.81 -17.43 24.09
C MET A 1 14.37 -17.05 22.68
N ARG A 2 14.74 -15.87 22.14
CA ARG A 2 14.51 -15.53 20.72
C ARG A 2 15.10 -16.54 19.73
N SER A 3 16.35 -17.01 19.96
CA SER A 3 16.97 -18.07 19.16
C SER A 3 16.22 -19.41 19.21
N ARG A 4 15.42 -19.66 20.25
CA ARG A 4 14.63 -20.90 20.37
C ARG A 4 13.36 -20.78 19.54
N VAL A 5 12.65 -19.65 19.64
CA VAL A 5 11.50 -19.33 18.77
C VAL A 5 11.92 -19.34 17.30
N GLU A 6 13.05 -18.71 16.96
CA GLU A 6 13.59 -18.71 15.59
C GLU A 6 13.93 -20.11 15.07
N ASN A 7 14.40 -21.01 15.93
CA ASN A 7 14.68 -22.39 15.55
C ASN A 7 13.39 -23.21 15.38
N ASP A 8 12.39 -22.98 16.23
CA ASP A 8 11.10 -23.68 16.17
C ASP A 8 10.32 -23.34 14.88
N PHE A 9 10.54 -22.16 14.30
CA PHE A 9 10.00 -21.76 13.00
C PHE A 9 10.79 -22.23 11.78
N LYS A 10 11.99 -22.80 11.99
CA LYS A 10 12.84 -23.36 10.92
C LYS A 10 12.71 -24.86 10.77
N ASP A 11 11.80 -25.48 11.54
CA ASP A 11 11.57 -26.92 11.50
C ASP A 11 10.86 -27.31 10.18
N PRO A 12 11.55 -28.00 9.24
CA PRO A 12 10.99 -28.31 7.93
C PRO A 12 9.90 -29.39 7.99
N VAL A 13 9.73 -30.07 9.13
CA VAL A 13 8.72 -31.11 9.32
C VAL A 13 7.37 -30.51 9.74
N ARG A 14 7.38 -29.29 10.28
CA ARG A 14 6.18 -28.62 10.76
C ARG A 14 5.54 -27.80 9.65
N THR A 15 4.23 -27.95 9.48
CA THR A 15 3.44 -27.14 8.58
C THR A 15 3.18 -25.78 9.22
N LEU A 16 4.14 -24.87 9.06
CA LEU A 16 4.13 -23.53 9.64
C LEU A 16 3.66 -22.48 8.62
N PRO A 17 3.34 -21.26 9.09
CA PRO A 17 3.01 -20.14 8.20
C PRO A 17 4.17 -19.78 7.27
N ASP A 18 3.85 -19.35 6.05
CA ASP A 18 4.83 -18.92 5.06
C ASP A 18 5.80 -17.85 5.57
N LEU A 19 5.30 -16.88 6.34
CA LEU A 19 6.10 -15.79 6.88
C LEU A 19 5.77 -15.55 8.35
N TRP A 20 6.80 -15.20 9.11
CA TRP A 20 6.65 -14.72 10.47
C TRP A 20 7.73 -13.70 10.80
N GLY A 21 7.46 -12.80 11.74
CA GLY A 21 8.44 -11.81 12.15
C GLY A 21 7.90 -10.78 13.12
N LEU A 22 8.77 -9.90 13.59
CA LEU A 22 8.34 -8.70 14.32
C LEU A 22 7.94 -7.64 13.32
N HIS A 23 6.75 -7.05 13.49
CA HIS A 23 6.30 -5.93 12.67
C HIS A 23 6.76 -4.62 13.31
N ASP A 24 7.65 -3.90 12.62
CA ASP A 24 8.35 -2.74 13.17
C ASP A 24 7.39 -1.62 13.60
N ALA A 25 6.32 -1.38 12.84
CA ALA A 25 5.35 -0.33 13.13
C ALA A 25 4.41 -0.64 14.29
N GLU A 26 4.26 -1.91 14.69
CA GLU A 26 3.33 -2.31 15.77
C GLU A 26 4.04 -2.87 17.00
N ASN A 27 5.34 -3.17 16.88
CA ASN A 27 6.11 -3.87 17.89
C ASN A 27 5.41 -5.17 18.38
N ALA A 28 4.75 -5.86 17.44
CA ALA A 28 4.03 -7.11 17.67
C ALA A 28 4.49 -8.14 16.64
N TYR A 29 4.45 -9.43 17.00
CA TYR A 29 4.75 -10.47 16.03
C TYR A 29 3.62 -10.63 15.02
N TRP A 30 3.96 -10.92 13.77
CA TRP A 30 3.00 -11.23 12.71
C TRP A 30 3.28 -12.65 12.21
N LEU A 31 2.19 -13.40 12.01
CA LEU A 31 2.15 -14.68 11.32
C LEU A 31 1.33 -14.46 10.05
N ILE A 32 1.93 -14.73 8.88
CA ILE A 32 1.30 -14.53 7.58
C ILE A 32 1.34 -15.83 6.82
N GLU A 33 0.19 -16.26 6.33
CA GLU A 33 0.03 -17.40 5.44
C GLU A 33 -0.62 -16.94 4.13
N ALA A 34 -0.10 -17.38 2.99
CA ALA A 34 -0.59 -16.97 1.68
C ALA A 34 -1.06 -18.18 0.86
N LYS A 35 -2.29 -18.14 0.39
CA LYS A 35 -2.87 -19.14 -0.52
C LYS A 35 -3.08 -18.51 -1.90
N GLY A 36 -2.50 -19.12 -2.92
CA GLY A 36 -2.72 -18.77 -4.33
C GLY A 36 -3.39 -19.90 -5.13
N GLY A 37 -3.95 -19.55 -6.29
CA GLY A 37 -4.59 -20.48 -7.23
C GLY A 37 -6.11 -20.46 -7.12
N ASN A 38 -6.78 -21.60 -7.35
CA ASN A 38 -8.23 -21.70 -7.12
C ASN A 38 -8.52 -21.81 -5.61
N VAL A 39 -8.42 -20.69 -4.91
CA VAL A 39 -8.53 -20.62 -3.45
C VAL A 39 -10.00 -20.76 -3.05
N ARG A 40 -10.35 -21.97 -2.64
CA ARG A 40 -11.66 -22.32 -2.06
C ARG A 40 -11.55 -22.43 -0.55
N LYS A 41 -12.70 -22.58 0.12
CA LYS A 41 -12.81 -22.66 1.58
C LYS A 41 -11.85 -23.68 2.23
N ASN A 42 -11.61 -24.83 1.60
CA ASN A 42 -10.70 -25.84 2.12
C ASN A 42 -9.25 -25.34 2.18
N ARG A 43 -8.75 -24.71 1.11
CA ARG A 43 -7.40 -24.08 1.07
C ARG A 43 -7.24 -22.99 2.12
N LEU A 44 -8.29 -22.20 2.35
CA LEU A 44 -8.30 -21.18 3.41
C LEU A 44 -8.29 -21.84 4.80
N THR A 45 -9.00 -22.94 4.98
CA THR A 45 -9.03 -23.69 6.25
C THR A 45 -7.64 -24.27 6.56
N GLU A 46 -6.98 -24.88 5.58
CA GLU A 46 -5.59 -25.36 5.69
C GLU A 46 -4.63 -24.21 6.06
N GLY A 47 -4.80 -23.03 5.44
CA GLY A 47 -4.01 -21.86 5.78
C GLY A 47 -4.23 -21.38 7.22
N TRP A 48 -5.47 -21.46 7.70
CA TRP A 48 -5.78 -21.12 9.08
C TRP A 48 -5.18 -22.11 10.08
N GLU A 49 -5.19 -23.41 9.76
CA GLU A 49 -4.54 -24.45 10.57
C GLU A 49 -3.01 -24.21 10.69
N GLN A 50 -2.34 -23.77 9.62
CA GLN A 50 -0.93 -23.39 9.67
C GLN A 50 -0.69 -22.18 10.59
N LEU A 51 -1.56 -21.17 10.52
CA LEU A 51 -1.51 -20.02 11.44
C LEU A 51 -1.70 -20.45 12.90
N GLU A 52 -2.58 -21.41 13.17
CA GLU A 52 -2.74 -22.00 14.51
C GLU A 52 -1.49 -22.76 14.97
N GLU A 53 -0.80 -23.47 14.09
CA GLU A 53 0.49 -24.09 14.39
C GLU A 53 1.57 -23.06 14.73
N GLY A 54 1.63 -21.96 13.98
CA GLY A 54 2.50 -20.82 14.29
C GLY A 54 2.17 -20.18 15.64
N THR A 55 0.88 -20.07 15.98
CA THR A 55 0.42 -19.57 17.29
C THR A 55 0.92 -20.45 18.43
N LYS A 56 1.01 -21.77 18.27
CA LYS A 56 1.58 -22.65 19.32
C LYS A 56 3.04 -22.30 19.61
N VAL A 57 3.80 -21.87 18.61
CA VAL A 57 5.19 -21.40 18.78
C VAL A 57 5.23 -20.06 19.52
N LEU A 58 4.34 -19.13 19.16
CA LEU A 58 4.27 -17.79 19.76
C LEU A 58 3.26 -17.67 20.92
N HIS A 59 2.79 -18.78 21.51
CA HIS A 59 1.62 -18.80 22.41
C HIS A 59 1.71 -17.82 23.60
N ALA A 60 2.92 -17.51 24.07
CA ALA A 60 3.14 -16.60 25.18
C ALA A 60 3.10 -15.11 24.79
N TYR A 61 3.19 -14.80 23.49
CA TYR A 61 3.36 -13.45 22.97
C TYR A 61 2.14 -12.97 22.19
N ALA A 62 1.87 -11.68 22.27
CA ALA A 62 0.87 -11.00 21.45
C ALA A 62 1.32 -11.02 19.99
N HIS A 63 0.42 -11.42 19.10
CA HIS A 63 0.70 -11.49 17.67
C HIS A 63 -0.54 -11.34 16.81
N ARG A 64 -0.34 -10.92 15.55
CA ARG A 64 -1.36 -10.94 14.51
C ARG A 64 -1.25 -12.23 13.70
N ARG A 65 -2.41 -12.78 13.34
CA ARG A 65 -2.55 -13.83 12.33
C ARG A 65 -3.17 -13.20 11.10
N ILE A 66 -2.58 -13.42 9.94
CA ILE A 66 -3.04 -12.88 8.66
C ILE A 66 -3.05 -14.01 7.63
N LEU A 67 -4.23 -14.33 7.11
CA LEU A 67 -4.41 -15.24 6.00
C LEU A 67 -4.77 -14.45 4.75
N CYS A 68 -3.91 -14.51 3.75
CA CYS A 68 -4.13 -13.89 2.44
C CYS A 68 -4.51 -14.97 1.43
N GLY A 69 -5.74 -14.92 0.90
CA GLY A 69 -6.19 -15.79 -0.19
C GLY A 69 -6.28 -15.00 -1.50
N ALA A 70 -5.75 -15.52 -2.60
CA ALA A 70 -5.89 -14.92 -3.92
C ALA A 70 -6.35 -15.95 -4.95
N SER A 71 -7.46 -15.68 -5.65
CA SER A 71 -8.01 -16.51 -6.72
C SER A 71 -8.26 -15.71 -7.98
N VAL A 72 -7.78 -16.21 -9.12
CA VAL A 72 -8.07 -15.64 -10.44
C VAL A 72 -9.11 -16.52 -11.12
N GLN A 73 -10.23 -15.93 -11.54
CA GLN A 73 -11.23 -16.62 -12.34
C GLN A 73 -10.84 -16.69 -13.83
N PRO A 74 -11.37 -17.64 -14.60
CA PRO A 74 -11.08 -17.77 -16.04
C PRO A 74 -11.34 -16.49 -16.86
N GLN A 75 -12.25 -15.63 -16.39
CA GLN A 75 -12.60 -14.36 -17.03
C GLN A 75 -11.59 -13.23 -16.74
N GLY A 76 -10.59 -13.48 -15.88
CA GLY A 76 -9.56 -12.52 -15.50
C GLY A 76 -9.82 -11.79 -14.17
N ASP A 77 -10.94 -12.07 -13.52
CA ASP A 77 -11.28 -11.45 -12.24
C ASP A 77 -10.37 -11.99 -11.11
N LEU A 78 -9.68 -11.08 -10.41
CA LEU A 78 -8.87 -11.40 -9.23
C LEU A 78 -9.68 -11.13 -7.95
N PHE A 79 -9.86 -12.18 -7.15
CA PHE A 79 -10.46 -12.11 -5.82
C PHE A 79 -9.37 -12.24 -4.77
N VAL A 80 -9.33 -11.29 -3.83
CA VAL A 80 -8.42 -11.34 -2.69
C VAL A 80 -9.24 -11.36 -1.40
N THR A 81 -8.90 -12.27 -0.49
CA THR A 81 -9.43 -12.32 0.87
C THR A 81 -8.28 -12.07 1.85
N ILE A 82 -8.52 -11.23 2.85
CA ILE A 82 -7.58 -10.99 3.95
C ILE A 82 -8.32 -11.23 5.25
N ASP A 83 -8.15 -12.41 5.81
CA ASP A 83 -8.66 -12.74 7.13
C ASP A 83 -7.57 -12.43 8.16
N HIS A 84 -7.93 -11.70 9.21
CA HIS A 84 -6.98 -11.30 10.23
C HIS A 84 -7.56 -11.52 11.62
N ASP A 85 -6.71 -11.90 12.56
CA ASP A 85 -7.07 -12.04 13.96
C ASP A 85 -5.92 -11.62 14.88
N HIS A 86 -6.26 -11.23 16.11
CA HIS A 86 -5.30 -10.83 17.13
C HIS A 86 -5.27 -11.84 18.27
N HIS A 87 -4.09 -12.43 18.50
CA HIS A 87 -3.85 -13.27 19.65
C HIS A 87 -3.33 -12.43 20.82
N PRO A 88 -4.01 -12.39 21.97
CA PRO A 88 -3.54 -11.65 23.13
C PRO A 88 -2.32 -12.34 23.75
N GLY A 89 -1.41 -11.58 24.36
CA GLY A 89 -0.24 -12.17 25.02
C GLY A 89 0.73 -11.12 25.54
N GLN A 90 1.91 -11.57 25.94
CA GLN A 90 2.99 -10.66 26.35
C GLN A 90 3.48 -9.85 25.15
N PRO A 91 3.91 -8.59 25.33
CA PRO A 91 4.52 -7.84 24.24
C PRO A 91 5.72 -8.59 23.65
N ALA A 92 6.04 -8.30 22.39
CA ALA A 92 7.16 -8.93 21.72
C ALA A 92 8.47 -8.74 22.52
N LEU A 93 9.38 -9.73 22.41
CA LEU A 93 10.65 -9.66 23.11
C LEU A 93 11.44 -8.43 22.64
N PRO A 94 11.97 -7.61 23.56
CA PRO A 94 12.73 -6.43 23.18
C PRO A 94 13.95 -6.84 22.36
N ILE A 95 14.19 -6.13 21.25
CA ILE A 95 15.45 -6.23 20.52
C ILE A 95 16.54 -5.65 21.42
N LYS A 96 17.64 -6.39 21.67
CA LYS A 96 18.77 -5.89 22.47
C LYS A 96 19.19 -4.51 21.94
N GLY A 97 19.11 -3.50 22.80
CA GLY A 97 19.54 -2.13 22.49
C GLY A 97 18.46 -1.19 21.93
N LYS A 98 17.20 -1.62 21.78
CA LYS A 98 16.10 -0.75 21.36
C LYS A 98 14.94 -0.83 22.36
N THR A 99 14.54 0.30 22.94
CA THR A 99 13.23 0.44 23.61
C THR A 99 12.13 0.21 22.59
N ALA A 100 11.01 -0.39 23.01
CA ALA A 100 9.84 -0.57 22.16
C ALA A 100 9.44 0.79 21.55
N PRO A 101 9.55 0.99 20.22
CA PRO A 101 9.15 2.24 19.61
C PRO A 101 7.64 2.41 19.75
N THR A 102 7.18 3.64 19.95
CA THR A 102 5.76 3.98 19.76
C THR A 102 5.37 3.53 18.35
N PRO A 103 4.18 2.91 18.15
CA PRO A 103 3.76 2.52 16.82
C PRO A 103 3.94 3.71 15.87
N SER A 104 4.63 3.56 14.74
CA SER A 104 4.88 4.65 13.78
C SER A 104 4.52 4.18 12.38
N SER A 105 3.88 5.03 11.59
CA SER A 105 3.65 4.69 10.19
C SER A 105 5.02 4.62 9.51
N PRO A 106 5.28 3.63 8.63
CA PRO A 106 6.47 3.65 7.77
C PRO A 106 6.60 4.98 7.01
N GLU A 107 5.46 5.61 6.73
CA GLU A 107 5.37 6.90 6.05
C GLU A 107 5.83 8.10 6.91
N ASP A 108 5.92 7.94 8.23
CA ASP A 108 6.40 9.01 9.12
C ASP A 108 7.88 9.33 8.85
N HIS A 109 8.65 8.35 8.38
CA HIS A 109 10.11 8.42 8.20
C HIS A 109 10.58 8.56 6.76
N LEU A 110 9.67 8.77 5.80
CA LEU A 110 10.04 8.78 4.37
C LEU A 110 11.05 9.87 4.04
N GLY A 111 10.98 11.02 4.72
CA GLY A 111 11.94 12.11 4.55
C GLY A 111 13.33 11.83 5.14
N GLU A 112 13.48 10.80 5.98
CA GLU A 112 14.70 10.55 6.76
C GLU A 112 15.39 9.22 6.40
N SER A 113 14.71 8.32 5.70
CA SER A 113 15.22 6.99 5.36
C SER A 113 14.89 6.59 3.92
N ASP A 114 15.94 6.36 3.12
CA ASP A 114 15.81 5.88 1.74
C ASP A 114 15.28 4.44 1.67
N ASP A 115 15.55 3.64 2.70
CA ASP A 115 15.00 2.28 2.80
C ASP A 115 13.49 2.31 3.10
N ALA A 116 13.06 3.19 4.02
CA ALA A 116 11.64 3.41 4.28
C ALA A 116 10.92 3.93 3.03
N LEU A 117 11.54 4.86 2.29
CA LEU A 117 11.00 5.39 1.04
C LEU A 117 10.87 4.30 -0.03
N LEU A 118 11.94 3.55 -0.31
CA LEU A 118 11.92 2.46 -1.29
C LEU A 118 10.88 1.39 -0.91
N THR A 119 10.83 0.99 0.36
CA THR A 119 9.87 0.01 0.85
C THR A 119 8.44 0.52 0.71
N THR A 120 8.17 1.78 1.05
CA THR A 120 6.83 2.37 0.92
C THR A 120 6.41 2.54 -0.53
N ALA A 121 7.30 2.98 -1.42
CA ALA A 121 7.00 3.05 -2.85
C ALA A 121 6.66 1.67 -3.42
N ARG A 122 7.41 0.62 -3.01
CA ARG A 122 7.12 -0.77 -3.39
C ARG A 122 5.75 -1.24 -2.88
N THR A 123 5.38 -0.94 -1.63
CA THR A 123 4.09 -1.36 -1.06
C THR A 123 2.90 -0.60 -1.65
N GLN A 124 3.12 0.63 -2.12
CA GLN A 124 2.09 1.49 -2.71
C GLN A 124 2.01 1.42 -4.24
N MET A 125 2.83 0.58 -4.88
CA MET A 125 2.90 0.45 -6.33
C MET A 125 1.56 0.07 -6.96
N LEU A 126 0.74 -0.77 -6.32
CA LEU A 126 -0.60 -1.11 -6.82
C LEU A 126 -1.55 0.09 -6.83
N THR A 127 -1.53 0.90 -5.75
CA THR A 127 -2.30 2.14 -5.68
C THR A 127 -1.84 3.11 -6.78
N TYR A 128 -0.53 3.26 -6.96
CA TYR A 128 0.04 4.10 -8.00
C TYR A 128 -0.40 3.65 -9.40
N LEU A 129 -0.30 2.36 -9.71
CA LEU A 129 -0.70 1.80 -11.00
C LEU A 129 -2.20 1.99 -11.26
N ALA A 130 -3.04 1.85 -10.23
CA ALA A 130 -4.46 2.13 -10.33
C ALA A 130 -4.75 3.61 -10.62
N LEU A 131 -4.04 4.53 -9.97
CA LEU A 131 -4.17 5.98 -10.22
C LEU A 131 -3.65 6.37 -11.60
N ARG A 132 -2.49 5.84 -12.01
CA ARG A 132 -1.87 6.12 -13.32
C ARG A 132 -2.70 5.61 -14.49
N SER A 133 -3.39 4.48 -14.33
CA SER A 133 -4.22 3.87 -15.38
C SER A 133 -5.65 4.41 -15.41
N ALA A 134 -6.09 5.15 -14.39
CA ALA A 134 -7.43 5.70 -14.32
C ALA A 134 -7.67 6.74 -15.42
N PRO A 135 -8.89 6.79 -16.02
CA PRO A 135 -9.27 7.88 -16.90
C PRO A 135 -9.19 9.22 -16.17
N THR A 136 -8.60 10.25 -16.80
CA THR A 136 -8.47 11.59 -16.18
C THR A 136 -9.80 12.14 -15.67
N SER A 137 -10.90 11.88 -16.39
CA SER A 137 -12.25 12.33 -16.01
C SER A 137 -12.75 11.73 -14.68
N GLN A 138 -12.09 10.70 -14.16
CA GLN A 138 -12.40 10.02 -12.90
C GLN A 138 -11.37 10.30 -11.79
N LEU A 139 -10.20 10.86 -12.15
CA LEU A 139 -9.21 11.32 -11.18
C LEU A 139 -9.68 12.60 -10.48
N ARG A 140 -9.49 12.66 -9.16
CA ARG A 140 -9.85 13.82 -8.35
C ARG A 140 -8.73 14.18 -7.39
N THR A 141 -8.56 15.45 -7.09
CA THR A 141 -7.82 15.87 -5.89
C THR A 141 -8.76 16.04 -4.72
N VAL A 142 -8.38 15.53 -3.55
CA VAL A 142 -9.12 15.77 -2.30
C VAL A 142 -8.47 16.94 -1.57
N ALA A 143 -9.29 17.84 -1.02
CA ALA A 143 -8.82 18.94 -0.19
C ALA A 143 -8.24 18.42 1.15
N LEU A 144 -6.92 18.19 1.16
CA LEU A 144 -6.16 17.69 2.30
C LEU A 144 -4.78 18.36 2.32
N PRO A 145 -4.33 18.89 3.47
CA PRO A 145 -3.06 19.62 3.52
C PRO A 145 -1.87 18.70 3.28
N ALA A 146 -0.91 19.21 2.50
CA ALA A 146 0.42 18.63 2.39
C ALA A 146 1.13 18.57 3.75
N ASP A 147 0.91 19.58 4.62
CA ASP A 147 1.50 19.60 5.95
C ASP A 147 0.85 18.57 6.89
N ARG A 148 1.60 17.51 7.14
CA ARG A 148 1.25 16.42 8.05
C ARG A 148 1.30 16.81 9.53
N ALA A 149 2.02 17.86 9.93
CA ALA A 149 2.18 18.25 11.34
C ALA A 149 0.84 18.63 12.00
N THR A 150 -0.14 19.00 11.18
CA THR A 150 -1.48 19.37 11.62
C THR A 150 -2.40 18.17 11.89
N ARG A 151 -2.07 16.97 11.36
CA ARG A 151 -2.88 15.76 11.48
C ARG A 151 -2.57 15.03 12.79
N ARG A 152 -3.50 15.03 13.74
CA ARG A 152 -3.33 14.34 15.03
C ARG A 152 -3.68 12.87 14.93
N ARG A 153 -2.65 12.04 14.84
CA ARG A 153 -2.76 10.58 14.94
C ARG A 153 -3.27 10.17 16.32
N ARG A 154 -4.14 9.15 16.38
CA ARG A 154 -4.47 8.49 17.65
C ARG A 154 -3.27 7.71 18.16
N ALA A 155 -3.12 7.60 19.48
CA ALA A 155 -1.95 6.95 20.11
C ALA A 155 -1.73 5.48 19.68
N ASP A 156 -2.76 4.84 19.11
CA ASP A 156 -2.84 3.41 18.78
C ASP A 156 -3.00 3.10 17.27
N GLY A 157 -3.44 4.04 16.43
CA GLY A 157 -3.75 3.78 15.02
C GLY A 157 -2.63 4.17 14.07
N LEU A 158 -2.45 3.52 12.91
CA LEU A 158 -1.46 3.90 11.87
C LEU A 158 -1.95 5.03 10.95
N THR A 159 -3.27 5.28 10.93
CA THR A 159 -3.94 6.27 10.11
C THR A 159 -4.59 7.35 10.98
N THR A 160 -4.89 8.50 10.37
CA THR A 160 -5.67 9.60 10.96
C THR A 160 -7.06 9.60 10.34
N PRO A 161 -8.13 9.27 11.10
CA PRO A 161 -9.50 9.44 10.64
C PRO A 161 -9.80 10.93 10.41
N LEU A 162 -10.34 11.27 9.25
CA LEU A 162 -10.52 12.67 8.83
C LEU A 162 -11.95 13.19 9.08
N GLU A 163 -12.93 12.30 9.25
CA GLU A 163 -14.34 12.67 9.40
C GLU A 163 -14.64 13.48 10.68
N ARG A 164 -13.75 13.38 11.67
CA ARG A 164 -13.82 14.13 12.95
C ARG A 164 -12.62 15.06 13.15
N ASP A 165 -11.76 15.23 12.16
CA ASP A 165 -10.63 16.13 12.26
C ASP A 165 -11.08 17.58 12.04
N GLU A 166 -11.13 18.37 13.12
CA GLU A 166 -11.64 19.74 13.10
C GLU A 166 -10.80 20.66 12.18
N ILE A 167 -9.50 20.41 12.09
CA ILE A 167 -8.57 21.21 11.26
C ILE A 167 -8.88 20.99 9.78
N THR A 168 -8.89 19.73 9.33
CA THR A 168 -9.20 19.37 7.95
C THR A 168 -10.60 19.87 7.57
N ARG A 169 -11.59 19.69 8.45
CA ARG A 169 -12.96 20.21 8.23
C ARG A 169 -13.01 21.72 8.12
N GLY A 170 -12.30 22.44 8.98
CA GLY A 170 -12.21 23.90 8.96
C GLY A 170 -11.57 24.42 7.67
N MET A 171 -10.47 23.80 7.24
CA MET A 171 -9.80 24.12 5.98
C MET A 171 -10.71 23.90 4.76
N ARG A 172 -11.39 22.74 4.68
CA ARG A 172 -12.34 22.45 3.60
C ARG A 172 -13.50 23.45 3.59
N ALA A 173 -14.03 23.83 4.76
CA ALA A 173 -15.09 24.83 4.87
C ALA A 173 -14.63 26.23 4.42
N ALA A 174 -13.40 26.64 4.75
CA ALA A 174 -12.84 27.91 4.34
C ALA A 174 -12.69 28.00 2.81
N VAL A 175 -12.13 26.96 2.16
CA VAL A 175 -12.02 26.92 0.69
C VAL A 175 -13.38 27.03 0.03
N ARG A 176 -14.39 26.29 0.54
CA ARG A 176 -15.76 26.37 0.02
C ARG A 176 -16.34 27.78 0.15
N ALA A 177 -16.11 28.45 1.27
CA ALA A 177 -16.60 29.81 1.51
C ALA A 177 -15.92 30.87 0.63
N GLU A 178 -14.62 30.72 0.35
CA GLU A 178 -13.85 31.60 -0.54
C GLU A 178 -14.05 31.30 -2.03
N SER A 179 -14.73 30.19 -2.34
CA SER A 179 -14.99 29.68 -3.69
C SER A 179 -16.45 29.86 -4.18
N PRO A 180 -17.15 31.00 -3.96
CA PRO A 180 -18.54 31.13 -4.39
C PRO A 180 -18.71 31.25 -5.91
N SER A 181 -17.63 31.41 -6.69
CA SER A 181 -17.69 31.48 -8.16
C SER A 181 -17.75 30.11 -8.81
N ASP A 182 -18.53 29.93 -9.88
CA ASP A 182 -18.53 28.73 -10.76
C ASP A 182 -17.19 28.51 -11.51
N ASP A 183 -16.21 29.39 -11.30
CA ASP A 183 -14.87 29.31 -11.90
C ASP A 183 -14.00 28.26 -11.16
N GLU A 184 -13.95 27.04 -11.71
CA GLU A 184 -13.10 25.94 -11.24
C GLU A 184 -11.61 26.32 -11.14
N GLN A 185 -11.12 27.18 -12.04
CA GLN A 185 -9.70 27.55 -12.08
C GLN A 185 -9.34 28.49 -10.92
N ALA A 186 -10.21 29.44 -10.60
CA ALA A 186 -10.03 30.32 -9.43
C ALA A 186 -10.01 29.50 -8.13
N ARG A 187 -10.95 28.55 -7.97
CA ARG A 187 -11.02 27.65 -6.81
C ARG A 187 -9.75 26.82 -6.65
N ARG A 188 -9.27 26.26 -7.77
CA ARG A 188 -8.02 25.49 -7.81
C ARG A 188 -6.82 26.33 -7.40
N ASN A 189 -6.70 27.56 -7.89
CA ASN A 189 -5.59 28.46 -7.55
C ASN A 189 -5.58 28.79 -6.04
N ILE A 190 -6.74 29.05 -5.44
CA ILE A 190 -6.86 29.28 -3.99
C ILE A 190 -6.42 28.03 -3.23
N THR A 191 -6.97 26.87 -3.59
CA THR A 191 -6.67 25.58 -2.95
C THR A 191 -5.18 25.24 -3.01
N ARG A 192 -4.52 25.53 -4.13
CA ARG A 192 -3.07 25.39 -4.32
C ARG A 192 -2.26 26.32 -3.45
N ALA A 193 -2.66 27.60 -3.38
CA ALA A 193 -1.93 28.61 -2.61
C ALA A 193 -1.85 28.26 -1.11
N ILE A 194 -2.83 27.51 -0.61
CA ILE A 194 -2.87 27.01 0.77
C ILE A 194 -2.46 25.53 0.91
N GLY A 195 -2.03 24.88 -0.18
CA GLY A 195 -1.44 23.54 -0.18
C GLY A 195 -2.43 22.39 0.10
N LEU A 196 -3.69 22.51 -0.34
CA LEU A 196 -4.72 21.49 -0.12
C LEU A 196 -4.96 20.56 -1.32
N ASP A 197 -4.30 20.74 -2.47
CA ASP A 197 -4.50 19.90 -3.67
C ASP A 197 -3.48 18.77 -3.80
N ASP A 198 -2.83 18.39 -2.69
CA ASP A 198 -1.66 17.52 -2.70
C ASP A 198 -1.98 16.04 -2.92
N PHE A 199 -3.22 15.60 -2.72
CA PHE A 199 -3.61 14.19 -2.79
C PHE A 199 -4.46 13.90 -4.02
N LEU A 200 -3.96 13.01 -4.89
CA LEU A 200 -4.71 12.45 -6.01
C LEU A 200 -5.46 11.21 -5.55
N THR A 201 -6.71 11.10 -5.96
CA THR A 201 -7.61 10.02 -5.58
C THR A 201 -8.34 9.44 -6.77
N TYR A 202 -8.72 8.18 -6.64
CA TYR A 202 -9.55 7.46 -7.60
C TYR A 202 -10.43 6.46 -6.88
N ARG A 203 -11.70 6.36 -7.30
CA ARG A 203 -12.59 5.30 -6.83
C ARG A 203 -12.35 4.06 -7.66
N ILE A 204 -11.87 3.00 -7.03
CA ILE A 204 -11.60 1.73 -7.68
C ILE A 204 -12.94 1.07 -8.05
N PRO A 205 -13.20 0.81 -9.34
CA PRO A 205 -14.43 0.15 -9.75
C PRO A 205 -14.59 -1.23 -9.11
N GLY A 206 -15.78 -1.53 -8.59
CA GLY A 206 -16.12 -2.85 -8.05
C GLY A 206 -15.61 -3.14 -6.63
N THR A 207 -14.84 -2.25 -6.02
CA THR A 207 -14.41 -2.38 -4.61
C THR A 207 -15.04 -1.33 -3.70
N GLU A 208 -15.74 -0.36 -4.27
CA GLU A 208 -16.31 0.83 -3.61
C GLU A 208 -15.29 1.73 -2.87
N LEU A 209 -14.03 1.31 -2.78
CA LEU A 209 -12.94 2.03 -2.13
C LEU A 209 -12.45 3.18 -3.01
N ARG A 210 -12.25 4.33 -2.38
CA ARG A 210 -11.46 5.43 -2.92
C ARG A 210 -10.07 5.34 -2.33
N LEU A 211 -9.07 5.21 -3.19
CA LEU A 211 -7.66 5.21 -2.82
C LEU A 211 -7.00 6.47 -3.33
N GLY A 212 -5.95 6.92 -2.65
CA GLY A 212 -5.16 8.06 -3.08
C GLY A 212 -3.78 8.11 -2.47
N MET A 213 -2.95 8.98 -3.04
CA MET A 213 -1.62 9.27 -2.55
C MET A 213 -1.23 10.73 -2.82
N SER A 214 -0.26 11.21 -2.06
CA SER A 214 0.32 12.53 -2.22
C SER A 214 1.09 12.67 -3.55
N ARG A 215 1.36 13.89 -3.98
CA ARG A 215 2.24 14.19 -5.14
C ARG A 215 3.64 13.61 -4.97
N ARG A 216 4.20 13.71 -3.77
CA ARG A 216 5.56 13.24 -3.47
C ARG A 216 5.67 11.74 -3.61
N LEU A 217 4.76 11.00 -2.97
CA LEU A 217 4.74 9.55 -3.07
C LEU A 217 4.40 9.08 -4.48
N PHE A 218 3.49 9.78 -5.19
CA PHE A 218 3.21 9.50 -6.58
C PHE A 218 4.46 9.62 -7.46
N ALA A 219 5.24 10.71 -7.30
CA ALA A 219 6.48 10.91 -8.03
C ALA A 219 7.53 9.84 -7.73
N ALA A 220 7.68 9.44 -6.46
CA ALA A 220 8.57 8.36 -6.07
C ALA A 220 8.17 7.00 -6.68
N CYS A 221 6.86 6.68 -6.67
CA CYS A 221 6.34 5.49 -7.33
C CYS A 221 6.52 5.53 -8.85
N ASP A 222 6.36 6.70 -9.48
CA ASP A 222 6.61 6.88 -10.91
C ASP A 222 8.06 6.61 -11.29
N GLN A 223 9.00 7.14 -10.51
CA GLN A 223 10.42 6.86 -10.67
C GLN A 223 10.71 5.37 -10.49
N LEU A 224 10.23 4.76 -9.39
CA LEU A 224 10.43 3.33 -9.14
C LEU A 224 9.88 2.46 -10.27
N HIS A 225 8.71 2.82 -10.78
CA HIS A 225 8.11 2.11 -11.90
C HIS A 225 8.95 2.19 -13.17
N SER A 226 9.55 3.36 -13.45
CA SER A 226 10.47 3.53 -14.58
C SER A 226 11.72 2.66 -14.43
N GLU A 227 12.35 2.65 -13.25
CA GLU A 227 13.52 1.79 -12.97
C GLU A 227 13.18 0.30 -13.13
N ASP A 228 12.03 -0.13 -12.59
CA ASP A 228 11.55 -1.50 -12.72
C ASP A 228 11.29 -1.88 -14.19
N GLN A 229 10.76 -0.95 -14.99
CA GLN A 229 10.57 -1.15 -16.43
C GLN A 229 11.90 -1.32 -17.18
N ASP A 230 12.93 -0.55 -16.82
CA ASP A 230 14.26 -0.61 -17.42
C ASP A 230 15.01 -1.89 -17.05
N ILE A 231 14.89 -2.36 -15.81
CA ILE A 231 15.40 -3.67 -15.37
C ILE A 231 14.64 -4.80 -16.10
N ALA A 232 13.31 -4.70 -16.18
CA ALA A 232 12.50 -5.67 -16.90
C ALA A 232 12.82 -5.70 -18.40
N ALA A 233 13.18 -4.57 -19.01
CA ALA A 233 13.60 -4.50 -20.43
C ALA A 233 14.82 -5.36 -20.71
N ARG A 234 15.74 -5.39 -19.75
CA ARG A 234 16.99 -6.13 -19.81
C ARG A 234 16.84 -7.58 -19.33
N THR A 235 15.66 -7.98 -18.84
CA THR A 235 15.39 -9.31 -18.29
C THR A 235 14.31 -10.04 -19.10
N PRO A 236 14.69 -10.83 -20.12
CA PRO A 236 13.75 -11.44 -21.04
C PRO A 236 12.71 -12.37 -20.37
N GLY A 237 11.44 -12.20 -20.73
CA GLY A 237 10.34 -13.11 -20.38
C GLY A 237 9.60 -12.77 -19.08
N LEU A 238 9.89 -11.61 -18.46
CA LEU A 238 9.07 -11.08 -17.36
C LEU A 238 7.87 -10.30 -17.85
N ARG A 239 7.98 -9.70 -19.04
CA ARG A 239 6.95 -8.83 -19.60
C ARG A 239 5.84 -9.68 -20.22
N ALA A 240 4.60 -9.18 -20.17
CA ALA A 240 3.47 -9.87 -20.76
C ALA A 240 3.61 -9.98 -22.29
N GLU A 241 4.25 -9.00 -22.92
CA GLU A 241 4.58 -9.02 -24.35
C GLU A 241 5.58 -10.11 -24.73
N ASP A 242 6.55 -10.44 -23.86
CA ASP A 242 7.53 -11.49 -24.11
C ASP A 242 6.88 -12.89 -24.15
N GLN A 243 5.75 -13.05 -23.44
CA GLN A 243 5.01 -14.32 -23.34
C GLN A 243 4.34 -14.72 -24.66
N ARG A 244 4.01 -13.76 -25.53
CA ARG A 244 3.31 -14.05 -26.81
C ARG A 244 4.18 -14.80 -27.83
N THR A 245 5.47 -14.94 -27.56
CA THR A 245 6.44 -15.58 -28.46
C THR A 245 6.66 -17.07 -28.14
N ALA A 246 6.05 -17.60 -27.08
CA ALA A 246 6.14 -19.02 -26.73
C ALA A 246 5.10 -19.84 -27.51
N GLU A 247 5.37 -20.06 -28.80
CA GLU A 247 4.67 -21.05 -29.62
C GLU A 247 5.13 -22.46 -29.24
N GLU A 248 4.73 -22.99 -28.08
CA GLU A 248 4.64 -24.44 -27.79
C GLU A 248 4.12 -24.65 -26.36
N PRO A 249 3.25 -25.65 -26.10
CA PRO A 249 2.87 -26.00 -24.74
C PRO A 249 4.08 -26.65 -24.06
N ALA A 250 4.90 -25.83 -23.40
CA ALA A 250 5.91 -26.34 -22.49
C ALA A 250 5.21 -27.07 -21.34
N ASP A 251 5.87 -28.11 -20.83
CA ASP A 251 5.53 -28.71 -19.54
C ASP A 251 5.33 -27.59 -18.50
N GLU A 252 4.18 -27.58 -17.82
CA GLU A 252 3.83 -26.55 -16.84
C GLU A 252 4.93 -26.40 -15.77
N GLU A 253 5.59 -27.49 -15.40
CA GLU A 253 6.67 -27.48 -14.41
C GLU A 253 7.94 -26.80 -14.95
N VAL A 254 8.28 -27.03 -16.22
CA VAL A 254 9.41 -26.38 -16.90
C VAL A 254 9.14 -24.88 -17.05
N GLU A 255 7.92 -24.50 -17.38
CA GLU A 255 7.56 -23.09 -17.49
C GLU A 255 7.53 -22.40 -16.12
N GLU A 256 7.05 -23.07 -15.08
CA GLU A 256 7.10 -22.54 -13.72
C GLU A 256 8.55 -22.34 -13.25
N GLN A 257 9.44 -23.31 -13.51
CA GLN A 257 10.87 -23.18 -13.18
C GLN A 257 11.53 -22.02 -13.95
N ARG A 258 11.18 -21.83 -15.23
CA ARG A 258 11.63 -20.69 -16.03
C ARG A 258 11.17 -19.37 -15.41
N ARG A 259 9.89 -19.25 -15.05
CA ARG A 259 9.33 -18.04 -14.40
C ARG A 259 9.98 -17.76 -13.04
N ARG A 260 10.25 -18.80 -12.24
CA ARG A 260 10.97 -18.67 -10.96
C ARG A 260 12.38 -18.12 -11.19
N THR A 261 13.09 -18.63 -12.20
CA THR A 261 14.43 -18.18 -12.55
C THR A 261 14.42 -16.72 -13.02
N GLN A 262 13.49 -16.33 -13.90
CA GLN A 262 13.35 -14.96 -14.37
C GLN A 262 13.05 -13.98 -13.24
N ARG A 263 12.11 -14.34 -12.33
CA ARG A 263 11.82 -13.53 -11.14
C ARG A 263 13.04 -13.39 -10.23
N ARG A 264 13.86 -14.44 -10.09
CA ARG A 264 15.09 -14.37 -9.30
C ARG A 264 16.08 -13.38 -9.92
N VAL A 265 16.36 -13.50 -11.22
CA VAL A 265 17.27 -12.60 -11.95
C VAL A 265 16.83 -11.15 -11.84
N PHE A 266 15.52 -10.88 -11.96
CA PHE A 266 14.97 -9.53 -11.75
C PHE A 266 15.27 -8.98 -10.36
N ARG A 267 15.02 -9.78 -9.31
CA ARG A 267 15.25 -9.36 -7.93
C ARG A 267 16.74 -9.15 -7.66
N GLU A 268 17.60 -10.01 -8.20
CA GLU A 268 19.05 -9.83 -8.11
C GLU A 268 19.48 -8.49 -8.74
N ALA A 269 19.00 -8.18 -9.95
CA ALA A 269 19.28 -6.89 -10.60
C ALA A 269 18.75 -5.68 -9.82
N GLN A 270 17.54 -5.77 -9.24
CA GLN A 270 17.01 -4.72 -8.36
C GLN A 270 17.88 -4.48 -7.11
N GLU A 271 18.46 -5.54 -6.55
CA GLU A 271 19.33 -5.43 -5.37
C GLU A 271 20.73 -4.92 -5.74
N GLU A 272 21.25 -5.29 -6.91
CA GLU A 272 22.51 -4.75 -7.46
C GLU A 272 22.43 -3.24 -7.72
N GLU A 273 21.29 -2.75 -8.22
CA GLU A 273 21.07 -1.34 -8.54
C GLU A 273 20.44 -0.54 -7.37
N ARG A 274 20.30 -1.16 -6.19
CA ARG A 274 19.51 -0.62 -5.07
C ARG A 274 19.93 0.77 -4.64
N GLU A 275 21.22 1.04 -4.48
CA GLU A 275 21.72 2.35 -4.02
C GLU A 275 21.37 3.47 -5.01
N LEU A 276 21.54 3.22 -6.31
CA LEU A 276 21.21 4.18 -7.36
C LEU A 276 19.69 4.42 -7.44
N ILE A 277 18.89 3.36 -7.33
CA ILE A 277 17.43 3.47 -7.30
C ILE A 277 17.00 4.31 -6.10
N GLN A 278 17.62 4.12 -4.93
CA GLN A 278 17.32 4.87 -3.73
C GLN A 278 17.59 6.38 -3.88
N GLU A 279 18.74 6.74 -4.45
CA GLU A 279 19.08 8.14 -4.74
C GLU A 279 18.06 8.78 -5.69
N ARG A 280 17.72 8.11 -6.80
CA ARG A 280 16.73 8.65 -7.76
C ARG A 280 15.33 8.75 -7.18
N LEU A 281 14.92 7.80 -6.33
CA LEU A 281 13.65 7.87 -5.62
C LEU A 281 13.60 9.04 -4.66
N ARG A 282 14.71 9.32 -3.96
CA ARG A 282 14.83 10.45 -3.04
C ARG A 282 14.62 11.77 -3.78
N ASP A 283 15.34 11.97 -4.89
CA ASP A 283 15.21 13.16 -5.72
C ASP A 283 13.77 13.35 -6.22
N ALA A 284 13.16 12.29 -6.77
CA ALA A 284 11.78 12.32 -7.24
C ALA A 284 10.76 12.65 -6.13
N TYR A 285 10.98 12.11 -4.92
CA TYR A 285 10.12 12.35 -3.76
C TYR A 285 10.21 13.79 -3.24
N GLU A 286 11.40 14.40 -3.28
CA GLU A 286 11.61 15.79 -2.88
C GLU A 286 11.07 16.77 -3.92
N ASP A 287 11.38 16.56 -5.19
CA ASP A 287 10.90 17.38 -6.31
C ASP A 287 9.39 17.31 -6.47
N GLY A 288 8.79 16.15 -6.16
CA GLY A 288 7.34 15.92 -6.26
C GLY A 288 6.50 16.94 -5.48
N ALA A 289 7.03 17.51 -4.39
CA ALA A 289 6.32 18.52 -3.60
C ALA A 289 6.07 19.83 -4.40
N GLY A 290 6.99 20.16 -5.31
CA GLY A 290 6.93 21.37 -6.13
C GLY A 290 6.23 21.19 -7.48
N ARG A 291 6.04 19.95 -7.94
CA ARG A 291 5.44 19.63 -9.24
C ARG A 291 3.91 19.76 -9.21
N GLN A 292 3.30 20.15 -10.33
CA GLN A 292 1.84 20.12 -10.46
C GLN A 292 1.38 18.74 -10.92
N TRP A 293 0.10 18.40 -10.68
CA TRP A 293 -0.46 17.13 -11.16
C TRP A 293 -0.39 16.98 -12.68
N ARG A 294 -0.56 18.07 -13.44
CA ARG A 294 -0.33 18.06 -14.91
C ARG A 294 1.09 17.62 -15.30
N ASP A 295 2.09 17.85 -14.45
CA ASP A 295 3.47 17.48 -14.76
C ASP A 295 3.72 15.99 -14.45
N LEU A 296 2.92 15.42 -13.55
CA LEU A 296 3.05 14.03 -13.06
C LEU A 296 2.14 13.06 -13.83
N LEU A 297 1.02 13.54 -14.35
CA LEU A 297 0.02 12.69 -15.00
C LEU A 297 0.26 12.54 -16.50
N PRO A 298 -0.02 11.35 -17.07
CA PRO A 298 0.01 11.14 -18.51
C PRO A 298 -0.88 12.15 -19.24
N GLY A 299 -0.41 12.65 -20.40
CA GLY A 299 -1.18 13.57 -21.23
C GLY A 299 -1.33 14.99 -20.67
N GLN A 300 -0.51 15.36 -19.67
CA GLN A 300 -0.54 16.67 -19.02
C GLN A 300 -1.90 17.03 -18.40
N ALA A 301 -2.57 16.00 -17.90
CA ALA A 301 -3.95 16.09 -17.49
C ALA A 301 -4.07 16.76 -16.10
N GLU A 302 -5.08 17.61 -15.93
CA GLU A 302 -5.34 18.28 -14.66
C GLU A 302 -6.58 17.67 -13.98
N PRO A 303 -6.44 17.01 -12.81
CA PRO A 303 -7.56 16.40 -12.11
C PRO A 303 -8.54 17.45 -11.58
N SER A 304 -9.81 17.07 -11.50
CA SER A 304 -10.85 17.91 -10.91
C SER A 304 -10.72 17.94 -9.39
N LEU A 305 -11.00 19.07 -8.78
CA LEU A 305 -10.96 19.23 -7.32
C LEU A 305 -12.30 18.75 -6.71
N ASP A 306 -12.25 17.80 -5.78
CA ASP A 306 -13.40 17.35 -4.99
C ASP A 306 -13.48 18.18 -3.69
N LEU A 307 -14.43 19.13 -3.68
CA LEU A 307 -14.79 19.93 -2.50
C LEU A 307 -16.15 19.54 -1.92
N ASP A 308 -16.81 18.54 -2.52
CA ASP A 308 -18.17 18.18 -2.16
C ASP A 308 -18.21 17.65 -0.72
N ASP A 309 -19.28 18.00 0.00
CA ASP A 309 -19.48 17.48 1.35
C ASP A 309 -20.09 16.09 1.24
N HIS A 310 -19.34 15.08 1.69
CA HIS A 310 -19.79 13.69 1.70
C HIS A 310 -20.04 13.24 3.15
N PRO A 311 -21.23 13.52 3.73
CA PRO A 311 -21.48 13.31 5.16
C PRO A 311 -21.38 11.84 5.62
N ASP A 312 -21.54 10.90 4.69
CA ASP A 312 -21.46 9.45 4.94
C ASP A 312 -20.12 8.82 4.53
N LEU A 313 -19.13 9.65 4.16
CA LEU A 313 -17.80 9.19 3.79
C LEU A 313 -16.95 8.97 5.04
N LEU A 314 -16.46 7.73 5.20
CA LEU A 314 -15.45 7.40 6.20
C LEU A 314 -14.09 7.57 5.53
N GLU A 315 -13.30 8.50 6.04
CA GLU A 315 -12.03 8.92 5.44
C GLU A 315 -10.89 8.69 6.41
N ALA A 316 -9.77 8.18 5.91
CA ALA A 316 -8.55 8.05 6.68
C ALA A 316 -7.36 8.41 5.81
N ALA A 317 -6.35 9.03 6.42
CA ALA A 317 -5.09 9.31 5.74
C ALA A 317 -3.89 8.96 6.63
N THR A 318 -2.83 8.48 5.99
CA THR A 318 -1.46 8.51 6.51
C THR A 318 -0.78 9.79 6.02
N PRO A 319 0.51 10.05 6.33
CA PRO A 319 1.23 11.19 5.77
C PRO A 319 1.14 11.31 4.24
N GLU A 320 1.20 10.19 3.51
CA GLU A 320 1.28 10.19 2.04
C GLU A 320 0.17 9.38 1.33
N THR A 321 -0.69 8.65 2.05
CA THR A 321 -1.80 7.89 1.45
C THR A 321 -3.16 8.29 2.00
N TYR A 322 -4.18 8.07 1.19
CA TYR A 322 -5.57 8.40 1.47
C TYR A 322 -6.46 7.21 1.15
N LEU A 323 -7.42 6.96 2.03
CA LEU A 323 -8.44 5.93 1.88
C LEU A 323 -9.79 6.55 2.23
N ALA A 324 -10.81 6.26 1.42
CA ALA A 324 -12.18 6.53 1.80
C ALA A 324 -13.16 5.47 1.31
N LEU A 325 -14.26 5.32 2.04
CA LEU A 325 -15.37 4.44 1.68
C LEU A 325 -16.67 5.07 2.14
N ARG A 326 -17.77 4.84 1.41
CA ARG A 326 -19.08 5.29 1.89
C ARG A 326 -19.59 4.30 2.92
N ARG A 327 -20.29 4.81 3.92
CA ARG A 327 -20.90 3.98 4.96
C ARG A 327 -21.91 2.97 4.39
N ASP A 328 -22.61 3.35 3.32
CA ASP A 328 -23.58 2.48 2.64
C ASP A 328 -22.92 1.36 1.82
N ASP A 329 -21.64 1.54 1.47
CA ASP A 329 -20.85 0.53 0.76
C ASP A 329 -20.29 -0.55 1.72
N LEU A 330 -20.44 -0.35 3.03
CA LEU A 330 -20.03 -1.36 4.01
C LEU A 330 -21.00 -2.55 3.99
N PRO A 331 -20.48 -3.79 3.94
CA PRO A 331 -21.33 -4.97 4.10
C PRO A 331 -22.05 -4.87 5.44
N HIS A 332 -23.38 -4.80 5.40
CA HIS A 332 -24.22 -4.52 6.56
C HIS A 332 -23.83 -5.34 7.81
N HIS A 333 -23.82 -4.68 8.96
CA HIS A 333 -23.99 -5.35 10.25
C HIS A 333 -25.28 -6.18 10.18
N ARG A 334 -25.16 -7.50 10.07
CA ARG A 334 -26.25 -8.40 10.49
C ARG A 334 -26.52 -8.09 11.96
N ARG A 335 -27.65 -7.46 12.24
CA ARG A 335 -28.24 -7.47 13.58
C ARG A 335 -28.81 -8.84 13.88
#